data_AF-A0A939BD83-F1
#
_entry.id   AF-A0A939BD83-F1
#
_cell.length_a   1.000
_cell.length_b   1.000
_cell.length_c   1.000
_cell.angle_alpha   90.00
_cell.angle_beta   90.00
_cell.angle_gamma   90.00
#
_symmetry.space_group_name_H-M   'P 1'
#
loop_
_entity.id
_entity.type
_entity.pdbx_description
1 polymer ?
#
loop_
_entity_poly.entity_id
_entity_poly.type
_entity_poly.pdbx_seq_one_letter_code
_entity_poly.pdbx_strand_id
1 'polypeptide(L)'
;MPYIPKEHEKYNLLPLCRKDGGEVFDYPSKLIYEAEQLLGSSVGLFPYNFDSYEDYFASVDGLIRDNSENPEIVSKLSEVREMVWKMNQKEEWSILRYIGPSDDGPCGLTNGKLYYWPTRKENPVYCGVVDDEEFTAYLYPTEKSLWEIVEDPTGMAYQTIYNRGKGYLSQAEHDDFMEQIRKQFGNTEE
;
A
#
# COMPACT_ATOMS: atom_id res chain seq x y z
N MET A 1 -4.25 9.27 -13.98
CA MET A 1 -4.79 7.90 -14.15
C MET A 1 -3.71 6.99 -13.61
N PRO A 2 -4.04 6.01 -12.74
CA PRO A 2 -3.02 5.18 -12.13
C PRO A 2 -2.27 4.39 -13.20
N TYR A 3 -0.97 4.22 -12.99
CA TYR A 3 -0.16 3.31 -13.77
C TYR A 3 -0.66 1.88 -13.55
N ILE A 4 -1.01 1.19 -14.63
CA ILE A 4 -1.35 -0.23 -14.64
C ILE A 4 -0.42 -0.91 -15.66
N PRO A 5 0.40 -1.88 -15.25
CA PRO A 5 1.19 -2.66 -16.21
C PRO A 5 0.30 -3.27 -17.28
N LYS A 6 0.80 -3.35 -18.51
CA LYS A 6 0.02 -3.79 -19.67
C LYS A 6 -0.57 -5.19 -19.48
N GLU A 7 0.20 -6.08 -18.86
CA GLU A 7 -0.18 -7.45 -18.54
C GLU A 7 -1.34 -7.51 -17.53
N HIS A 8 -1.53 -6.44 -16.75
CA HIS A 8 -2.53 -6.32 -15.69
C HIS A 8 -3.83 -5.65 -16.15
N GLU A 9 -3.88 -5.02 -17.32
CA GLU A 9 -5.08 -4.31 -17.84
C GLU A 9 -6.33 -5.20 -17.88
N LYS A 10 -6.14 -6.51 -18.09
CA LYS A 10 -7.22 -7.52 -18.15
C LYS A 10 -7.92 -7.79 -16.80
N TYR A 11 -7.35 -7.32 -15.69
CA TYR A 11 -7.85 -7.63 -14.34
C TYR A 11 -8.79 -6.59 -13.76
N ASN A 12 -9.04 -5.49 -14.47
CA ASN A 12 -9.93 -4.41 -14.01
C ASN A 12 -9.58 -3.90 -12.59
N LEU A 13 -8.29 -3.75 -12.32
CA LEU A 13 -7.78 -3.23 -11.06
C LEU A 13 -7.98 -1.71 -10.99
N LEU A 14 -8.20 -1.20 -9.78
CA LEU A 14 -8.35 0.23 -9.46
C LEU A 14 -9.43 0.96 -10.31
N PRO A 15 -10.66 0.41 -10.43
CA PRO A 15 -11.69 0.97 -11.31
C PRO A 15 -12.11 2.42 -10.99
N LEU A 16 -12.13 2.83 -9.72
CA LEU A 16 -12.45 4.22 -9.33
C LEU A 16 -11.26 5.14 -9.61
N CYS A 17 -10.02 4.78 -9.24
CA CYS A 17 -8.85 5.62 -9.58
C CYS A 17 -8.70 5.79 -11.10
N ARG A 18 -9.05 4.76 -11.88
CA ARG A 18 -9.09 4.85 -13.35
C ARG A 18 -10.15 5.80 -13.88
N LYS A 19 -11.25 5.98 -13.15
CA LYS A 19 -12.37 6.84 -13.54
C LYS A 19 -12.17 8.28 -13.07
N ASP A 20 -11.81 8.46 -11.80
CA ASP A 20 -11.83 9.74 -11.10
C ASP A 20 -10.43 10.37 -10.97
N GLY A 21 -9.36 9.62 -11.31
CA GLY A 21 -7.98 10.09 -11.24
C GLY A 21 -7.25 9.61 -9.99
N GLY A 22 -6.00 10.08 -9.80
CA GLY A 22 -5.15 9.66 -8.70
C GLY A 22 -4.33 8.40 -8.97
N GLU A 23 -3.15 8.36 -8.36
CA GLU A 23 -2.28 7.20 -8.28
C GLU A 23 -2.35 6.58 -6.88
N VAL A 24 -2.15 5.26 -6.79
CA VAL A 24 -2.07 4.53 -5.53
C VAL A 24 -0.63 4.13 -5.25
N PHE A 25 -0.24 4.25 -3.99
CA PHE A 25 1.13 4.01 -3.55
C PHE A 25 1.17 2.99 -2.40
N ASP A 26 2.13 2.07 -2.44
CA ASP A 26 2.71 1.47 -1.24
C ASP A 26 3.89 2.33 -0.76
N TYR A 27 4.06 2.53 0.55
CA TYR A 27 5.07 3.46 1.06
C TYR A 27 5.63 3.10 2.44
N PRO A 28 6.90 3.46 2.72
CA PRO A 28 7.56 3.15 3.98
C PRO A 28 7.22 4.20 5.04
N SER A 29 6.04 4.08 5.66
CA SER A 29 5.51 5.09 6.62
C SER A 29 6.54 5.53 7.68
N LYS A 30 7.24 4.58 8.31
CA LYS A 30 8.29 4.88 9.29
C LYS A 30 9.42 5.74 8.72
N LEU A 31 9.90 5.42 7.52
CA LEU A 31 10.98 6.15 6.87
C LEU A 31 10.52 7.58 6.50
N ILE A 32 9.28 7.72 6.03
CA ILE A 32 8.68 9.02 5.75
C ILE A 32 8.57 9.86 7.02
N TYR A 33 8.08 9.27 8.13
CA TYR A 33 8.02 9.97 9.42
C TYR A 33 9.40 10.46 9.90
N GLU A 34 10.43 9.62 9.78
CA GLU A 34 11.81 10.02 10.13
C GLU A 34 12.31 11.18 9.26
N ALA A 35 11.98 11.18 7.96
CA ALA A 35 12.33 12.25 7.04
C ALA A 35 11.60 13.57 7.38
N GLU A 36 10.30 13.53 7.67
CA GLU A 36 9.53 14.70 8.07
C GLU A 36 10.03 15.30 9.40
N GLN A 37 10.45 14.45 10.35
CA GLN A 37 11.07 14.92 11.60
C GLN A 37 12.36 15.70 11.35
N LEU A 38 13.22 15.23 10.43
CA LEU A 38 14.44 15.95 10.07
C LEU A 38 14.16 17.27 9.34
N LEU A 39 13.10 17.33 8.53
CA LEU A 39 12.63 18.56 7.89
C LEU A 39 12.01 19.56 8.87
N GLY A 40 11.73 19.15 10.11
CA GLY A 40 11.08 19.98 11.11
C GLY A 40 9.66 20.43 10.71
N SER A 41 9.03 19.76 9.75
CA SER A 41 7.73 20.13 9.20
C SER A 41 7.03 18.93 8.56
N SER A 42 5.69 18.94 8.59
CA SER A 42 4.83 17.95 7.91
C SER A 42 4.68 18.30 6.44
N VAL A 43 5.79 18.28 5.69
CA VAL A 43 5.89 18.88 4.34
C VAL A 43 5.12 18.11 3.26
N GLY A 44 4.31 17.11 3.64
CA GLY A 44 3.55 16.30 2.72
C GLY A 44 4.44 15.31 1.98
N LEU A 45 5.29 14.58 2.72
CA LEU A 45 6.09 13.49 2.13
C LEU A 45 5.28 12.21 1.93
N PHE A 46 4.15 12.07 2.62
CA PHE A 46 3.21 11.00 2.33
C PHE A 46 2.68 11.17 0.90
N PRO A 47 2.71 10.11 0.07
CA PRO A 47 2.34 10.18 -1.35
C PRO A 47 0.81 10.19 -1.52
N TYR A 48 0.12 11.09 -0.82
CA TYR A 48 -1.33 11.21 -0.84
C TYR A 48 -1.78 12.23 -1.89
N ASN A 49 -2.82 11.89 -2.66
CA ASN A 49 -3.45 12.76 -3.67
C ASN A 49 -2.53 13.14 -4.85
N PHE A 50 -1.48 12.37 -5.12
CA PHE A 50 -0.68 12.58 -6.33
C PHE A 50 -1.34 11.92 -7.54
N ASP A 51 -1.35 12.62 -8.67
CA ASP A 51 -1.96 12.14 -9.92
C ASP A 51 -1.11 11.07 -10.63
N SER A 52 0.20 11.04 -10.33
CA SER A 52 1.19 10.15 -10.94
C SER A 52 2.41 9.94 -10.04
N TYR A 53 3.18 8.88 -10.32
CA TYR A 53 4.49 8.66 -9.70
C TYR A 53 5.47 9.78 -10.04
N GLU A 54 5.43 10.32 -11.26
CA GLU A 54 6.28 11.40 -11.72
C GLU A 54 6.06 12.67 -10.90
N ASP A 55 4.81 13.03 -10.61
CA ASP A 55 4.48 14.21 -9.81
C ASP A 55 4.98 14.07 -8.37
N TYR A 56 4.81 12.89 -7.77
CA TYR A 56 5.34 12.59 -6.44
C TYR A 56 6.86 12.71 -6.42
N PHE A 57 7.56 12.06 -7.35
CA PHE A 57 9.02 12.10 -7.38
C PHE A 57 9.57 13.49 -7.69
N ALA A 58 8.87 14.30 -8.51
CA ALA A 58 9.23 15.68 -8.75
C ALA A 58 9.12 16.54 -7.47
N SER A 59 8.10 16.29 -6.64
CA SER A 59 7.94 16.93 -5.32
C SER A 59 9.11 16.60 -4.40
N VAL A 60 9.45 15.31 -4.27
CA VAL A 60 10.59 14.86 -3.44
C VAL A 60 11.92 15.41 -3.97
N ASP A 61 12.11 15.42 -5.29
CA ASP A 61 13.30 16.01 -5.94
C ASP A 61 13.39 17.52 -5.71
N GLY A 62 12.25 18.21 -5.57
CA GLY A 62 12.19 19.61 -5.12
C GLY A 62 12.75 19.79 -3.71
N LEU A 63 12.25 19.00 -2.75
CA LEU A 63 12.73 19.03 -1.37
C LEU A 63 14.22 18.72 -1.26
N ILE A 64 14.73 17.78 -2.07
CA ILE A 64 16.16 17.48 -2.14
C ILE A 64 16.97 18.70 -2.59
N ARG A 65 16.51 19.42 -3.62
CA ARG A 65 17.20 20.63 -4.11
C ARG A 65 17.17 21.75 -3.07
N ASP A 66 16.01 21.99 -2.46
CA ASP A 66 15.82 23.07 -1.49
C ASP A 66 16.64 22.86 -0.21
N ASN A 67 16.94 21.60 0.13
CA ASN A 67 17.74 21.22 1.29
C ASN A 67 19.17 20.79 0.93
N SER A 68 19.67 21.18 -0.25
CA SER A 68 20.97 20.71 -0.78
C SER A 68 22.19 21.00 0.11
N GLU A 69 22.10 21.99 1.01
CA GLU A 69 23.15 22.33 1.98
C GLU A 69 23.17 21.41 3.22
N ASN A 70 22.16 20.56 3.42
CA ASN A 70 22.07 19.62 4.53
C ASN A 70 22.20 18.15 4.03
N PRO A 71 23.39 17.54 4.12
CA PRO A 71 23.63 16.19 3.62
C PRO A 71 22.77 15.11 4.29
N GLU A 72 22.39 15.29 5.55
CA GLU A 72 21.57 14.33 6.28
C GLU A 72 20.14 14.31 5.73
N ILE A 73 19.54 15.49 5.53
CA ILE A 73 18.21 15.62 4.92
C ILE A 73 18.22 15.08 3.48
N VAL A 74 19.20 15.47 2.68
CA VAL A 74 19.33 15.01 1.28
C VAL A 74 19.43 13.49 1.21
N SER A 75 20.26 12.88 2.07
CA SER A 75 20.41 11.43 2.14
C SER A 75 19.08 10.75 2.49
N LYS A 76 18.38 11.25 3.52
CA LYS A 76 17.11 10.68 3.97
C LYS A 76 16.01 10.81 2.92
N LEU A 77 15.90 11.95 2.24
CA LEU A 77 14.92 12.15 1.16
C LEU A 77 15.21 11.27 -0.05
N SER A 78 16.50 11.09 -0.38
CA SER A 78 16.91 10.16 -1.44
C SER A 78 16.54 8.72 -1.10
N GLU A 79 16.68 8.32 0.17
CA GLU A 79 16.24 7.02 0.67
C GLU A 79 14.72 6.85 0.55
N VAL A 80 13.92 7.86 0.94
CA VAL A 80 12.45 7.85 0.78
C VAL A 80 12.09 7.66 -0.69
N ARG A 81 12.66 8.48 -1.57
CA ARG A 81 12.42 8.46 -3.02
C ARG A 81 12.69 7.07 -3.60
N GLU A 82 13.86 6.52 -3.31
CA GLU A 82 14.27 5.19 -3.79
C GLU A 82 13.35 4.09 -3.25
N MET A 83 13.00 4.16 -1.98
CA MET A 83 12.18 3.15 -1.33
C MET A 83 10.75 3.13 -1.88
N VAL A 84 10.12 4.30 -2.06
CA VAL A 84 8.80 4.40 -2.68
C VAL A 84 8.85 3.90 -4.13
N TRP A 85 9.89 4.23 -4.91
CA TRP A 85 10.03 3.68 -6.26
C TRP A 85 10.10 2.15 -6.27
N LYS A 86 10.88 1.54 -5.38
CA LYS A 86 10.98 0.07 -5.27
C LYS A 86 9.66 -0.56 -4.85
N MET A 87 8.94 0.05 -3.91
CA MET A 87 7.67 -0.48 -3.40
C MET A 87 6.56 -0.45 -4.44
N ASN A 88 6.67 0.41 -5.46
CA ASN A 88 5.63 0.64 -6.46
C ASN A 88 5.91 0.04 -7.84
N GLN A 89 6.79 -0.96 -7.92
CA GLN A 89 6.97 -1.81 -9.10
C GLN A 89 5.78 -2.77 -9.24
N LYS A 90 4.67 -2.29 -9.83
CA LYS A 90 3.40 -3.02 -9.89
C LYS A 90 3.51 -4.37 -10.62
N GLU A 91 4.48 -4.55 -11.49
CA GLU A 91 4.83 -5.82 -12.16
C GLU A 91 5.27 -6.91 -11.19
N GLU A 92 5.77 -6.53 -10.01
CA GLU A 92 6.15 -7.45 -8.94
C GLU A 92 5.02 -7.73 -7.96
N TRP A 93 3.94 -6.96 -8.02
CA TRP A 93 2.80 -7.13 -7.11
C TRP A 93 1.99 -8.35 -7.50
N SER A 94 1.57 -9.11 -6.49
CA SER A 94 0.68 -10.24 -6.70
C SER A 94 -0.74 -9.71 -6.93
N ILE A 95 -1.55 -10.48 -7.66
CA ILE A 95 -2.94 -10.16 -7.95
C ILE A 95 -3.80 -11.27 -7.39
N LEU A 96 -4.73 -10.90 -6.52
CA LEU A 96 -5.58 -11.85 -5.82
C LEU A 96 -7.05 -11.49 -5.98
N ARG A 97 -7.87 -12.54 -6.04
CA ARG A 97 -9.32 -12.43 -6.01
C ARG A 97 -9.80 -12.64 -4.60
N TYR A 98 -10.63 -11.72 -4.11
CA TYR A 98 -11.33 -11.93 -2.86
C TYR A 98 -12.52 -12.89 -3.09
N ILE A 99 -12.59 -13.96 -2.32
CA ILE A 99 -13.65 -15.00 -2.39
C ILE A 99 -14.47 -15.09 -1.10
N GLY A 100 -14.16 -14.25 -0.09
CA GLY A 100 -14.95 -14.11 1.12
C GLY A 100 -16.25 -13.33 0.92
N PRO A 101 -17.08 -13.19 1.97
CA PRO A 101 -18.31 -12.39 1.92
C PRO A 101 -18.02 -10.92 1.65
N SER A 102 -18.80 -10.27 0.77
CA SER A 102 -18.65 -8.84 0.54
C SER A 102 -18.92 -8.02 1.80
N ASP A 103 -18.15 -6.94 1.97
CA ASP A 103 -18.38 -5.90 2.97
C ASP A 103 -18.56 -4.55 2.23
N ASP A 104 -19.69 -3.90 2.45
CA ASP A 104 -20.02 -2.59 1.87
C ASP A 104 -19.59 -1.42 2.78
N GLY A 105 -18.90 -1.72 3.89
CA GLY A 105 -18.33 -0.75 4.80
C GLY A 105 -17.16 0.04 4.19
N PRO A 106 -16.75 1.15 4.85
CA PRO A 106 -15.50 1.81 4.51
C PRO A 106 -14.35 0.81 4.62
N CYS A 107 -13.54 0.72 3.57
CA CYS A 107 -12.45 -0.26 3.44
C CYS A 107 -12.94 -1.72 3.35
N GLY A 108 -14.16 -1.95 2.87
CA GLY A 108 -14.71 -3.28 2.63
C GLY A 108 -14.15 -3.97 1.37
N LEU A 109 -14.07 -5.29 1.41
CA LEU A 109 -13.70 -6.11 0.25
C LEU A 109 -14.96 -6.64 -0.46
N THR A 110 -14.94 -6.67 -1.79
CA THR A 110 -16.04 -7.13 -2.63
C THR A 110 -15.76 -8.53 -3.16
N ASN A 111 -16.68 -9.47 -2.94
CA ASN A 111 -16.58 -10.82 -3.47
C ASN A 111 -16.38 -10.81 -5.00
N GLY A 112 -15.40 -11.58 -5.46
CA GLY A 112 -15.05 -11.72 -6.87
C GLY A 112 -14.17 -10.60 -7.42
N LYS A 113 -14.01 -9.47 -6.73
CA LYS A 113 -13.12 -8.36 -7.14
C LYS A 113 -11.65 -8.78 -7.03
N LEU A 114 -10.84 -8.24 -7.93
CA LEU A 114 -9.40 -8.44 -7.96
C LEU A 114 -8.72 -7.24 -7.30
N TYR A 115 -7.67 -7.52 -6.55
CA TYR A 115 -6.92 -6.54 -5.79
C TYR A 115 -5.43 -6.69 -6.01
N TYR A 116 -4.72 -5.58 -5.86
CA TYR A 116 -3.27 -5.62 -5.77
C TYR A 116 -2.84 -6.05 -4.38
N TRP A 117 -1.87 -6.95 -4.35
CA TRP A 117 -1.24 -7.43 -3.14
C TRP A 117 0.24 -7.00 -3.20
N PRO A 118 0.53 -5.76 -2.76
CA PRO A 118 1.85 -5.15 -2.93
C PRO A 118 2.94 -5.95 -2.25
N THR A 119 4.08 -6.01 -2.93
CA THR A 119 5.29 -6.67 -2.45
C THR A 119 6.49 -6.21 -3.24
N ARG A 120 7.67 -6.68 -2.83
CA ARG A 120 8.93 -6.41 -3.53
C ARG A 120 9.75 -7.67 -3.64
N LYS A 121 10.39 -7.87 -4.78
CA LYS A 121 11.23 -9.03 -5.03
C LYS A 121 12.38 -9.17 -4.03
N GLU A 122 13.00 -8.08 -3.59
CA GLU A 122 14.11 -8.13 -2.62
C GLU A 122 13.64 -8.42 -1.20
N ASN A 123 12.38 -8.12 -0.88
CA ASN A 123 11.79 -8.35 0.43
C ASN A 123 10.31 -8.74 0.29
N PRO A 124 10.03 -9.99 -0.13
CA PRO A 124 8.68 -10.46 -0.40
C PRO A 124 7.95 -10.67 0.93
N VAL A 125 7.32 -9.62 1.42
CA VAL A 125 6.46 -9.63 2.60
C VAL A 125 5.07 -9.12 2.23
N TYR A 126 4.07 -9.59 2.96
CA TYR A 126 2.73 -9.02 2.88
C TYR A 126 2.73 -7.62 3.46
N CYS A 127 2.36 -6.66 2.63
CA CYS A 127 2.18 -5.27 3.03
C CYS A 127 0.70 -4.92 3.26
N GLY A 128 -0.25 -5.78 2.93
CA GLY A 128 -1.68 -5.43 2.90
C GLY A 128 -2.24 -5.60 1.49
N VAL A 129 -3.36 -4.95 1.24
CA VAL A 129 -4.06 -4.99 -0.04
C VAL A 129 -4.28 -3.56 -0.51
N VAL A 130 -4.07 -3.32 -1.79
CA VAL A 130 -4.30 -2.02 -2.44
C VAL A 130 -5.54 -2.15 -3.32
N ASP A 131 -6.48 -1.25 -3.09
CA ASP A 131 -7.67 -1.03 -3.93
C ASP A 131 -7.71 0.44 -4.41
N ASP A 132 -8.89 0.91 -4.78
CA ASP A 132 -9.23 2.29 -5.17
C ASP A 132 -9.01 3.35 -4.08
N GLU A 133 -8.82 2.93 -2.84
CA GLU A 133 -8.39 3.82 -1.74
C GLU A 133 -6.89 3.61 -1.50
N GLU A 134 -6.16 4.72 -1.26
CA GLU A 134 -4.73 4.67 -0.92
C GLU A 134 -4.51 3.74 0.28
N PHE A 135 -3.47 2.91 0.16
CA PHE A 135 -3.04 1.86 1.10
C PHE A 135 -3.82 1.84 2.41
N THR A 136 -4.96 1.15 2.39
CA THR A 136 -5.69 0.86 3.61
C THR A 136 -4.93 -0.26 4.30
N ALA A 137 -3.95 0.09 5.12
CA ALA A 137 -3.13 -0.81 5.94
C ALA A 137 -3.96 -1.57 7.00
N TYR A 138 -5.27 -1.73 6.82
CA TYR A 138 -6.05 -2.70 7.56
C TYR A 138 -5.62 -4.04 7.00
N LEU A 139 -4.63 -4.65 7.66
CA LEU A 139 -4.11 -5.96 7.31
C LEU A 139 -5.31 -6.91 7.18
N TYR A 140 -5.78 -7.17 5.98
CA TYR A 140 -6.92 -8.06 5.81
C TYR A 140 -6.50 -9.47 6.22
N PRO A 141 -7.43 -10.28 6.77
CA PRO A 141 -7.12 -11.65 7.10
C PRO A 141 -6.64 -12.40 5.85
N THR A 142 -5.53 -13.12 5.97
CA THR A 142 -4.85 -13.79 4.86
C THR A 142 -5.20 -15.27 4.79
N GLU A 143 -6.38 -15.65 5.26
CA GLU A 143 -6.82 -17.04 5.28
C GLU A 143 -7.09 -17.55 3.86
N LYS A 144 -6.74 -18.81 3.61
CA LYS A 144 -6.96 -19.48 2.31
C LYS A 144 -8.43 -19.43 1.85
N SER A 145 -9.37 -19.43 2.78
CA SER A 145 -10.81 -19.36 2.49
C SER A 145 -11.26 -18.00 1.93
N LEU A 146 -10.43 -16.96 2.04
CA LEU A 146 -10.77 -15.59 1.65
C LEU A 146 -10.14 -15.17 0.33
N TRP A 147 -9.10 -15.87 -0.14
CA TRP A 147 -8.29 -15.42 -1.26
C TRP A 147 -7.98 -16.52 -2.26
N GLU A 148 -8.12 -16.18 -3.54
CA GLU A 148 -7.64 -16.96 -4.68
C GLU A 148 -6.47 -16.20 -5.34
N ILE A 149 -5.34 -16.88 -5.54
CA ILE A 149 -4.17 -16.31 -6.22
C ILE A 149 -4.39 -16.37 -7.72
N VAL A 150 -4.29 -15.21 -8.38
CA VAL A 150 -4.41 -15.08 -9.85
C VAL A 150 -3.04 -14.91 -10.50
N GLU A 151 -2.23 -13.98 -9.99
CA GLU A 151 -0.82 -13.85 -10.35
C GLU A 151 0.02 -13.67 -9.07
N ASP A 152 1.20 -14.29 -9.01
CA ASP A 152 2.09 -14.23 -7.85
C ASP A 152 3.55 -14.30 -8.28
N PRO A 153 4.07 -13.24 -8.93
CA PRO A 153 5.38 -13.26 -9.59
C PRO A 153 6.54 -13.49 -8.62
N THR A 154 6.39 -13.11 -7.35
CA THR A 154 7.40 -13.30 -6.29
C THR A 154 7.17 -14.55 -5.44
N GLY A 155 6.01 -15.22 -5.59
CA GLY A 155 5.59 -16.33 -4.74
C GLY A 155 5.16 -15.92 -3.32
N MET A 156 5.11 -14.60 -3.03
CA MET A 156 4.85 -14.10 -1.70
C MET A 156 3.42 -14.40 -1.25
N ALA A 157 2.44 -14.21 -2.12
CA ALA A 157 1.04 -14.46 -1.77
C ALA A 157 0.83 -15.94 -1.38
N TYR A 158 1.46 -16.86 -2.12
CA TYR A 158 1.45 -18.28 -1.76
C TYR A 158 2.07 -18.53 -0.39
N GLN A 159 3.24 -17.95 -0.12
CA GLN A 159 3.93 -18.11 1.16
C GLN A 159 3.10 -17.58 2.34
N THR A 160 2.50 -16.40 2.19
CA THR A 160 1.68 -15.80 3.24
C THR A 160 0.42 -16.64 3.49
N ILE A 161 -0.35 -16.98 2.46
CA ILE A 161 -1.67 -17.62 2.62
C ILE A 161 -1.56 -19.11 2.99
N TYR A 162 -0.67 -19.86 2.32
CA TYR A 162 -0.65 -21.32 2.42
C TYR A 162 0.37 -21.83 3.44
N ASN A 163 1.51 -21.15 3.55
CA ASN A 163 2.58 -21.55 4.48
C ASN A 163 2.55 -20.76 5.80
N ARG A 164 1.59 -19.83 5.95
CA ARG A 164 1.51 -18.91 7.11
C ARG A 164 2.83 -18.18 7.33
N GLY A 165 3.41 -17.69 6.24
CA GLY A 165 4.66 -16.96 6.21
C GLY A 165 4.56 -15.56 6.83
N LYS A 166 5.57 -14.72 6.57
CA LYS A 166 5.60 -13.34 7.10
C LYS A 166 4.36 -12.56 6.67
N GLY A 167 3.76 -11.88 7.64
CA GLY A 167 2.55 -11.09 7.46
C GLY A 167 1.26 -11.91 7.37
N TYR A 168 1.30 -13.22 7.64
CA TYR A 168 0.07 -13.96 7.85
C TYR A 168 -0.74 -13.32 8.98
N LEU A 169 -2.03 -13.11 8.73
CA LEU A 169 -2.98 -12.62 9.72
C LEU A 169 -4.24 -13.49 9.68
N SER A 170 -4.60 -14.07 10.81
CA SER A 170 -5.87 -14.80 10.95
C SER A 170 -7.06 -13.86 11.08
N GLN A 171 -8.27 -14.38 10.79
CA GLN A 171 -9.50 -13.61 11.00
C GLN A 171 -9.63 -13.14 12.45
N ALA A 172 -9.29 -13.98 13.42
CA ALA A 172 -9.37 -13.64 14.83
C ALA A 172 -8.42 -12.49 15.23
N GLU A 173 -7.19 -12.48 14.69
CA GLU A 173 -6.24 -11.39 14.95
C GLU A 173 -6.67 -10.08 14.29
N HIS A 174 -7.22 -10.17 13.07
CA HIS A 174 -7.82 -9.01 12.39
C HIS A 174 -9.00 -8.43 13.19
N ASP A 175 -9.93 -9.29 13.63
CA ASP A 175 -11.13 -8.85 14.35
C ASP A 175 -10.77 -8.19 15.68
N ASP A 176 -9.80 -8.74 16.42
CA ASP A 176 -9.28 -8.14 17.65
C ASP A 176 -8.63 -6.77 17.37
N PHE A 177 -7.83 -6.67 16.31
CA PHE A 177 -7.22 -5.40 15.89
C PHE A 177 -8.27 -4.34 15.53
N MET A 178 -9.28 -4.71 14.74
CA MET A 178 -10.36 -3.82 14.36
C MET A 178 -11.24 -3.41 15.55
N GLU A 179 -11.44 -4.29 16.53
CA GLU A 179 -12.13 -3.96 17.77
C GLU A 179 -11.33 -2.93 18.59
N GLN A 180 -10.01 -3.08 18.67
CA GLN A 180 -9.13 -2.11 19.35
C GLN A 180 -9.17 -0.73 18.68
N ILE A 181 -9.12 -0.67 17.35
CA ILE A 181 -9.28 0.58 16.59
C ILE A 181 -10.62 1.22 16.90
N ARG A 182 -11.73 0.47 16.82
CA ARG A 182 -13.07 0.99 17.12
C ARG A 182 -13.17 1.54 18.54
N LYS A 183 -12.55 0.90 19.54
CA LYS A 183 -12.52 1.41 20.92
C LYS A 183 -11.72 2.69 21.06
N GLN A 184 -10.59 2.83 20.35
CA GLN A 184 -9.77 4.03 20.40
C GLN A 184 -10.45 5.23 19.72
N PHE A 185 -11.09 5.03 18.57
CA PHE A 185 -11.76 6.11 17.83
C PHE A 185 -13.22 6.35 18.27
N GLY A 186 -13.87 5.36 18.89
CA GLY A 186 -15.21 5.49 19.47
C GLY A 186 -15.25 6.24 20.80
N ASN A 187 -14.12 6.37 21.49
CA ASN A 187 -13.99 7.16 22.72
C ASN A 187 -13.59 8.63 22.48
N THR A 188 -13.54 9.08 21.22
CA THR A 188 -13.23 10.48 20.85
C THR A 188 -14.47 11.36 20.69
N GLU A 189 -15.67 10.83 20.96
CA GLU A 189 -16.92 11.57 21.06
C GLU A 189 -17.41 11.62 22.52
N GLU A 190 -16.66 12.26 23.42
CA GLU A 190 -17.19 12.81 24.69
C GLU A 190 -16.62 14.20 24.97
#